data_AF-D1AHM3-F1
#
_entry.id   AF-D1AHM3-F1
#
_cell.length_a   1.000
_cell.length_b   1.000
_cell.length_c   1.000
_cell.angle_alpha   90.00
_cell.angle_beta   90.00
_cell.angle_gamma   90.00
#
_symmetry.space_group_name_H-M   'P 1'
#
loop_
_entity.id
_entity.type
_entity.pdbx_description
1 polymer ?
#
loop_
_entity_poly.entity_id
_entity_poly.type
_entity_poly.pdbx_seq_one_letter_code
_entity_poly.pdbx_strand_id
1 'polypeptide(L)'
;MTEINAILEYLRNNPKATNPEIADSLKIDVNNVKANIGKLKARGYIEVQGQGITRTITVLKEMPVSKHSYKKEIIETMIGKYMEDFEESGTLNDRIEVGKVILRLLEKL
;
A
#
# COMPACT_ATOMS: atom_id res chain seq x y z
N MET A 1 -3.90 -0.41 2.43
CA MET A 1 -2.65 0.30 2.77
C MET A 1 -2.73 0.80 4.21
N THR A 2 -1.70 0.63 5.04
CA THR A 2 -1.69 1.13 6.44
C THR A 2 -1.25 2.60 6.49
N GLU A 3 -1.59 3.33 7.55
CA GLU A 3 -1.14 4.73 7.75
C GLU A 3 0.38 4.88 7.64
N ILE A 4 1.15 3.95 8.20
CA ILE A 4 2.61 3.98 8.16
C ILE A 4 3.16 3.77 6.74
N ASN A 5 2.50 2.97 5.91
CA ASN A 5 2.87 2.79 4.50
C ASN A 5 2.54 4.05 3.69
N ALA A 6 1.35 4.62 3.90
CA ALA A 6 0.94 5.85 3.23
C ALA A 6 1.87 7.02 3.55
N ILE A 7 2.29 7.17 4.81
CA ILE A 7 3.28 8.18 5.22
C ILE A 7 4.63 7.93 4.54
N LEU A 8 5.10 6.68 4.50
CA LEU A 8 6.39 6.34 3.88
C LEU A 8 6.39 6.65 2.37
N GLU A 9 5.29 6.35 1.68
CA GLU A 9 5.12 6.64 0.24
C GLU A 9 5.05 8.14 -0.03
N TYR A 10 4.27 8.88 0.77
CA TYR A 10 4.15 10.34 0.66
C TYR A 10 5.51 11.04 0.79
N LEU A 11 6.35 10.59 1.72
CA LEU A 11 7.68 11.16 1.97
C LEU A 11 8.66 10.97 0.81
N ARG A 12 8.43 10.03 -0.10
CA ARG A 12 9.27 9.86 -1.31
C ARG A 12 9.15 11.03 -2.26
N ASN A 13 7.94 11.56 -2.39
CA ASN A 13 7.63 12.67 -3.29
C ASN A 13 7.73 14.03 -2.59
N ASN A 14 7.67 14.04 -1.25
CA ASN A 14 7.62 15.26 -0.44
C ASN A 14 8.67 15.24 0.69
N PRO A 15 9.97 15.25 0.38
CA PRO A 15 11.03 15.05 1.38
C PRO A 15 11.13 16.19 2.40
N LYS A 16 10.61 17.38 2.10
CA LYS A 16 10.61 18.55 2.99
C LYS A 16 9.30 18.73 3.76
N ALA A 17 8.34 17.81 3.61
CA ALA A 17 7.05 17.96 4.23
C ALA A 17 7.14 18.01 5.75
N THR A 18 6.43 18.97 6.31
CA THR A 18 6.19 19.10 7.75
C THR A 18 5.13 18.10 8.20
N ASN A 19 5.09 17.78 9.50
CA ASN A 19 4.08 16.84 10.01
C ASN A 19 2.64 17.32 9.77
N PRO A 20 2.31 18.63 9.89
CA PRO A 20 0.99 19.14 9.51
C PRO A 20 0.65 18.93 8.03
N GLU A 21 1.57 19.20 7.11
CA GLU A 21 1.32 19.01 5.66
C GLU A 21 1.04 17.53 5.32
N ILE A 22 1.78 16.61 5.96
CA ILE A 22 1.54 15.16 5.81
C ILE A 22 0.15 14.78 6.38
N ALA A 23 -0.20 15.31 7.56
CA ALA A 23 -1.47 15.05 8.22
C ALA A 23 -2.65 15.52 7.38
N ASP A 24 -2.59 16.75 6.85
CA ASP A 24 -3.63 17.32 6.01
C ASP A 24 -3.76 16.56 4.69
N SER A 25 -2.64 16.24 4.03
CA SER A 25 -2.65 15.55 2.75
C SER A 25 -3.17 14.12 2.86
N LEU A 26 -2.87 13.42 3.95
CA LEU A 26 -3.28 12.03 4.15
C LEU A 26 -4.55 11.87 4.99
N LYS A 27 -5.09 12.99 5.52
CA LYS A 27 -6.22 13.02 6.46
C LYS A 27 -5.97 12.14 7.70
N ILE A 28 -4.76 12.21 8.25
CA ILE A 28 -4.31 11.46 9.44
C ILE A 28 -4.05 12.46 10.57
N ASP A 29 -4.28 12.06 11.82
CA ASP A 29 -3.93 12.89 12.98
C ASP A 29 -2.42 13.24 13.03
N VAL A 30 -2.09 14.49 13.35
CA VAL A 30 -0.71 14.98 13.43
C VAL A 30 0.13 14.18 14.44
N ASN A 31 -0.45 13.73 15.56
CA ASN A 31 0.28 12.94 16.54
C ASN A 31 0.55 11.53 16.01
N ASN A 32 -0.38 10.96 15.25
CA ASN A 32 -0.16 9.69 14.54
C ASN A 32 0.96 9.81 13.51
N VAL A 33 1.01 10.90 12.74
CA VAL A 33 2.12 11.19 11.82
C VAL A 33 3.45 11.24 12.58
N LYS A 34 3.52 12.00 13.68
CA LYS A 34 4.72 12.12 14.51
C LYS A 34 5.18 10.76 15.05
N ALA A 35 4.26 9.95 15.56
CA ALA A 35 4.55 8.62 16.09
C ALA A 35 5.06 7.68 14.99
N ASN A 36 4.43 7.68 13.81
CA ASN A 36 4.81 6.83 12.69
C ASN A 36 6.16 7.25 12.08
N ILE A 37 6.48 8.54 11.97
CA ILE A 37 7.81 9.01 11.58
C ILE A 37 8.88 8.55 12.58
N GLY A 38 8.59 8.62 13.89
CA GLY A 38 9.48 8.08 14.92
C GLY A 38 9.76 6.59 14.73
N LYS A 39 8.72 5.78 14.46
CA LYS A 39 8.86 4.35 14.17
C LYS A 39 9.66 4.09 12.89
N LEU A 40 9.39 4.83 11.82
CA LEU A 40 10.09 4.68 10.53
C LEU A 40 11.58 5.01 10.67
N LYS A 41 11.91 6.08 11.42
CA LYS A 41 13.29 6.45 11.72
C LYS A 41 13.99 5.37 12.56
N ALA A 42 13.35 4.94 13.65
CA ALA A 42 13.93 3.93 14.55
C ALA A 42 14.19 2.57 13.85
N ARG A 43 13.37 2.23 12.85
CA ARG A 43 13.50 0.99 12.06
C ARG A 43 14.39 1.14 10.81
N GLY A 44 14.97 2.32 10.59
CA GLY A 44 15.84 2.60 9.45
C GLY A 44 15.13 2.57 8.10
N TYR A 45 13.86 2.97 8.05
CA TYR A 45 13.14 3.19 6.78
C TYR A 45 13.34 4.60 6.24
N ILE A 46 13.62 5.55 7.12
CA ILE A 46 13.88 6.95 6.76
C ILE A 46 15.07 7.48 7.55
N GLU A 47 15.76 8.46 6.98
CA GLU A 47 16.67 9.35 7.68
C GLU A 47 16.06 10.74 7.76
N VAL A 48 16.22 11.41 8.92
CA VAL A 48 15.73 12.79 9.11
C VAL A 48 16.93 13.67 9.42
N GLN A 49 17.16 14.66 8.58
CA GLN A 49 18.21 15.66 8.72
C GLN A 49 17.59 17.05 8.92
N GLY A 50 18.31 17.95 9.60
CA GLY A 50 17.83 19.31 9.89
C GLY A 50 16.68 19.37 10.91
N GLN A 51 16.15 20.57 11.14
CA GLN A 51 15.03 20.83 12.05
C GLN A 51 14.14 21.96 11.52
N GLY A 52 12.83 21.90 11.82
CA GLY A 52 11.88 22.92 11.38
C GLY A 52 11.89 23.09 9.87
N ILE A 53 12.21 24.30 9.40
CA ILE A 53 12.22 24.68 7.98
C ILE A 53 13.37 24.01 7.20
N THR A 54 14.46 23.63 7.87
CA THR A 54 15.58 22.92 7.23
C THR A 54 15.42 21.41 7.26
N ARG A 55 14.32 20.91 7.82
CA ARG A 55 14.04 19.47 7.89
C ARG A 55 13.94 18.88 6.50
N THR A 56 14.70 17.81 6.27
CA THR A 56 14.60 16.96 5.09
C THR A 56 14.54 15.50 5.53
N ILE A 57 13.65 14.73 4.91
CA ILE A 57 13.47 13.30 5.15
C ILE A 57 13.84 12.53 3.90
N THR A 58 14.77 11.58 4.02
CA THR A 58 15.17 10.67 2.95
C THR A 58 14.61 9.29 3.22
N VAL A 59 13.89 8.71 2.27
CA VAL A 59 13.39 7.33 2.35
C VAL A 59 14.50 6.36 1.92
N LEU A 60 14.86 5.42 2.80
CA LEU A 60 16.01 4.53 2.64
C LEU A 60 15.63 3.15 2.08
N LYS A 61 14.44 2.63 2.40
CA LYS A 61 13.99 1.31 1.95
C LYS A 61 12.47 1.21 1.96
N GLU A 62 11.94 0.26 1.21
CA GLU A 62 10.50 -0.03 1.17
C GLU A 62 10.05 -0.81 2.39
N MET A 63 8.80 -0.58 2.84
CA MET A 63 8.19 -1.46 3.82
C MET A 63 8.02 -2.87 3.20
N PRO A 64 8.41 -3.95 3.91
CA PRO A 64 8.13 -5.28 3.44
C PRO A 64 6.61 -5.43 3.32
N VAL A 65 6.14 -5.69 2.10
CA VAL A 65 4.76 -6.11 1.88
C VAL A 65 4.57 -7.37 2.71
N SER A 66 3.65 -7.34 3.68
CA SER A 66 3.43 -8.52 4.52
C SER A 66 3.10 -9.69 3.59
N LYS A 67 3.64 -10.90 3.85
CA LYS A 67 3.37 -12.08 3.00
C LYS A 67 1.87 -12.31 2.78
N HIS A 68 1.04 -11.89 3.74
CA HIS A 68 -0.41 -11.95 3.65
C HIS A 68 -0.99 -10.89 2.70
N SER A 69 -0.55 -9.62 2.79
CA SER A 69 -0.93 -8.55 1.85
C SER A 69 -0.48 -8.88 0.42
N TYR A 70 0.73 -9.41 0.26
CA TYR A 70 1.26 -9.81 -1.05
C TYR A 70 0.44 -10.94 -1.67
N LYS A 71 0.10 -11.99 -0.90
CA LYS A 71 -0.76 -13.07 -1.37
C LYS A 71 -2.16 -12.56 -1.73
N LYS A 72 -2.71 -11.65 -0.91
CA LYS A 72 -4.01 -11.03 -1.16
C LYS A 72 -4.02 -10.24 -2.46
N GLU A 73 -3.05 -9.35 -2.67
CA GLU A 73 -2.91 -8.55 -3.90
C GLU A 73 -2.75 -9.42 -5.15
N ILE A 74 -2.01 -10.53 -5.06
CA ILE A 74 -1.90 -11.50 -6.16
C ILE A 74 -3.26 -12.13 -6.46
N ILE A 75 -3.98 -12.59 -5.43
CA ILE A 75 -5.29 -13.23 -5.59
C ILE A 75 -6.30 -12.23 -6.20
N GLU A 76 -6.32 -10.99 -5.73
CA GLU A 76 -7.18 -9.93 -6.28
C GLU A 76 -6.84 -9.64 -7.75
N THR A 77 -5.56 -9.56 -8.09
CA THR A 77 -5.12 -9.39 -9.49
C THR A 77 -5.55 -10.57 -10.38
N MET A 78 -5.44 -11.79 -9.87
CA MET A 78 -5.88 -12.99 -10.60
C MET A 78 -7.39 -13.01 -10.80
N ILE A 79 -8.18 -12.63 -9.79
CA ILE A 79 -9.63 -12.54 -9.90
C ILE A 79 -10.02 -11.53 -10.99
N GLY A 80 -9.39 -10.36 -11.04
CA GLY A 80 -9.65 -9.36 -12.07
C GLY A 80 -9.46 -9.90 -13.49
N LYS A 81 -8.34 -10.59 -13.75
CA LYS A 81 -8.08 -11.23 -15.05
C LYS A 81 -9.11 -12.30 -15.39
N TYR A 82 -9.46 -13.15 -14.42
CA TYR A 82 -10.47 -14.18 -14.67
C TYR A 82 -11.89 -13.60 -14.86
N MET A 83 -12.20 -12.44 -14.27
CA MET A 83 -13.45 -11.75 -14.57
C MET A 83 -13.50 -11.26 -16.02
N GLU A 84 -12.40 -10.69 -16.54
CA GLU A 84 -12.27 -10.34 -17.96
C GLU A 84 -12.48 -11.58 -18.84
N ASP A 85 -11.79 -12.69 -18.54
CA ASP A 85 -11.97 -13.97 -19.26
C ASP A 85 -13.42 -14.49 -19.18
N PHE A 86 -14.09 -14.33 -18.04
CA PHE A 86 -15.48 -14.74 -17.85
C PHE A 86 -16.44 -13.93 -18.73
N GLU A 87 -16.21 -12.63 -18.87
CA GLU A 87 -17.01 -11.75 -19.71
C GLU A 87 -16.79 -12.05 -21.21
N GLU A 88 -15.53 -12.29 -21.61
CA GLU A 88 -15.12 -12.55 -23.00
C GLU A 88 -15.41 -13.99 -23.47
N SER A 89 -15.60 -14.93 -22.54
CA SER A 89 -15.79 -16.33 -22.89
C SER A 89 -17.04 -16.57 -23.76
N GLY A 90 -16.80 -17.25 -24.88
CA GLY A 90 -17.77 -17.44 -25.96
C GLY A 90 -18.76 -18.59 -25.76
N THR A 91 -18.52 -19.49 -24.79
CA THR A 91 -19.42 -20.61 -24.50
C THR A 91 -19.86 -20.65 -23.03
N LEU A 92 -21.03 -21.23 -22.77
CA LEU A 92 -21.55 -21.45 -21.42
C LEU A 92 -20.60 -22.30 -20.57
N ASN A 93 -19.99 -23.33 -21.15
CA ASN A 93 -19.07 -24.21 -20.43
C ASN A 93 -17.80 -23.47 -20.01
N ASP A 94 -17.24 -22.63 -20.88
CA ASP A 94 -16.06 -21.83 -20.53
C ASP A 94 -16.37 -20.86 -19.39
N ARG A 95 -17.55 -20.21 -19.42
CA ARG A 95 -18.03 -19.38 -18.30
C ARG A 95 -18.10 -20.16 -16.99
N ILE A 96 -18.66 -21.37 -17.01
CA ILE A 96 -18.78 -22.21 -15.82
C ILE A 96 -17.39 -22.55 -15.24
N GLU A 97 -16.42 -22.91 -16.09
CA GLU A 97 -15.07 -23.25 -15.63
C GLU A 97 -14.33 -22.04 -15.07
N VAL A 98 -14.37 -20.89 -15.75
CA VAL A 98 -13.77 -19.64 -15.25
C VAL A 98 -14.43 -19.21 -13.93
N GLY A 99 -15.76 -19.31 -13.84
CA GLY A 99 -16.51 -19.03 -12.61
C GLY A 99 -16.09 -19.90 -11.42
N LYS A 100 -15.82 -21.19 -11.64
CA LYS A 100 -15.30 -22.08 -10.58
C LYS A 100 -13.91 -21.65 -10.10
N VAL A 101 -13.04 -21.17 -11.01
CA VAL A 101 -11.71 -20.68 -10.63
C VAL A 101 -11.81 -19.41 -9.79
N ILE A 102 -12.68 -18.46 -10.19
CA ILE A 102 -12.95 -17.24 -9.41
C ILE A 102 -13.43 -17.59 -7.99
N LEU A 103 -14.41 -18.50 -7.85
CA LEU A 103 -14.92 -18.92 -6.55
C LEU A 103 -13.82 -19.50 -5.64
N ARG A 104 -12.96 -20.38 -6.18
CA ARG A 104 -11.83 -20.97 -5.43
C ARG A 104 -10.79 -19.94 -4.98
N LEU A 105 -10.64 -18.84 -5.74
CA LEU A 105 -9.75 -17.74 -5.37
C LEU A 105 -10.38 -16.88 -4.27
N LEU A 106 -11.70 -16.62 -4.36
CA LEU A 106 -12.45 -15.91 -3.32
C LEU A 106 -12.44 -16.64 -1.97
N GLU A 107 -12.50 -17.97 -1.96
CA GLU A 107 -12.38 -18.80 -0.74
C GLU A 107 -11.02 -18.69 -0.04
N LYS A 108 -9.99 -18.17 -0.72
CA LYS A 108 -8.62 -18.03 -0.21
C LYS A 108 -8.28 -16.60 0.25
N LEU A 109 -9.19 -15.65 0.05
CA LEU A 109 -9.09 -14.28 0.56
C LEU A 109 -9.51 -14.24 2.04
#